data_AF-A0A3D4V023-F1
#
_entry.id   AF-A0A3D4V023-F1
#
_cell.length_a   1.000
_cell.length_b   1.000
_cell.length_c   1.000
_cell.angle_alpha   90.00
_cell.angle_beta   90.00
_cell.angle_gamma   90.00
#
_symmetry.space_group_name_H-M   'P 1'
#
loop_
_entity.id
_entity.type
_entity.pdbx_description
1 polymer ?
#
loop_
_entity_poly.entity_id
_entity_poly.type
_entity_poly.pdbx_seq_one_letter_code
_entity_poly.pdbx_strand_id
1 'polypeptide(L)'
;MKTIFLFLINIVFPAVVSAQIQRIESGQYKFAKGEVEITFVDTVSKAYAEEKVTKAGYKIISSDIVPIMFMWPVHIKEMDVSVFESDSLVHTVIAKPRAYDSTAVEEMIVRQNMNKEEAKEARIRFREMSEIVWVRIWLQYWVDEETASRFHMEYKDKGFDLNPQMIVPKTMVVKTIPGKENEAMRDLRKLEIVESVAFIALINE
;
A
#
# COMPACT_ATOMS: atom_id res chain seq x y z
N MET A 1 -30.20 21.43 -52.65
CA MET A 1 -29.93 20.58 -51.47
C MET A 1 -28.80 21.23 -50.69
N LYS A 2 -29.03 21.63 -49.43
CA LYS A 2 -28.02 22.23 -48.56
C LYS A 2 -27.39 21.12 -47.73
N THR A 3 -26.12 20.81 -47.98
CA THR A 3 -25.35 19.88 -47.16
C THR A 3 -24.90 20.63 -45.91
N ILE A 4 -25.45 20.27 -44.76
CA ILE A 4 -25.03 20.76 -43.45
C ILE A 4 -23.78 19.97 -43.05
N PHE A 5 -22.64 20.64 -42.97
CA PHE A 5 -21.41 20.09 -42.40
C PHE A 5 -21.52 20.21 -40.87
N LEU A 6 -21.75 19.08 -40.18
CA LEU A 6 -21.63 19.03 -38.72
C LEU A 6 -20.15 19.00 -38.35
N PHE A 7 -19.63 20.10 -37.82
CA PHE A 7 -18.39 20.10 -37.06
C PHE A 7 -18.64 19.34 -35.75
N LEU A 8 -18.14 18.11 -35.66
CA LEU A 8 -17.96 17.41 -34.40
C LEU A 8 -16.81 18.09 -33.65
N ILE A 9 -17.16 19.09 -32.85
CA ILE A 9 -16.28 19.58 -31.78
C ILE A 9 -16.15 18.42 -30.80
N ASN A 10 -14.99 17.75 -30.81
CA ASN A 10 -14.60 16.86 -29.72
C ASN A 10 -14.48 17.70 -28.46
N ILE A 11 -15.58 17.77 -27.70
CA ILE A 11 -15.57 18.29 -26.34
C ILE A 11 -14.78 17.25 -25.53
N VAL A 12 -13.50 17.50 -25.34
CA VAL A 12 -12.71 16.82 -24.33
C VAL A 12 -13.26 17.29 -22.99
N PHE A 13 -14.10 16.46 -22.37
CA PHE A 13 -14.43 16.65 -20.96
C PHE A 13 -13.17 16.31 -20.16
N PRO A 14 -12.57 17.25 -19.41
CA PRO A 14 -11.63 16.88 -18.39
C PRO A 14 -12.41 16.04 -17.36
N ALA A 15 -12.10 14.75 -17.27
CA ALA A 15 -12.54 13.92 -16.16
C ALA A 15 -11.85 14.44 -14.89
N VAL A 16 -12.44 15.46 -14.27
CA VAL A 16 -12.13 15.83 -12.90
C VAL A 16 -12.64 14.68 -12.05
N VAL A 17 -11.77 13.70 -11.78
CA VAL A 17 -11.96 12.75 -10.70
C VAL A 17 -11.83 13.57 -9.42
N SER A 18 -12.92 14.24 -9.04
CA SER A 18 -13.02 14.81 -7.71
C SER A 18 -13.21 13.64 -6.76
N ALA A 19 -12.12 13.13 -6.19
CA ALA A 19 -12.21 12.61 -4.84
C ALA A 19 -12.80 13.78 -4.01
N GLN A 20 -14.12 13.76 -3.78
CA GLN A 20 -14.75 14.77 -2.94
C GLN A 20 -14.07 14.65 -1.57
N ILE A 21 -13.19 15.59 -1.25
CA ILE A 21 -12.64 15.72 0.09
C ILE A 21 -13.85 15.98 0.98
N GLN A 22 -14.30 14.94 1.70
CA GLN A 22 -15.42 15.05 2.60
C GLN A 22 -14.99 15.97 3.74
N ARG A 23 -15.48 17.20 3.70
CA ARG A 23 -15.17 18.18 4.74
C ARG A 23 -15.84 17.74 6.04
N ILE A 24 -15.04 17.37 7.03
CA ILE A 24 -15.54 17.08 8.37
C ILE A 24 -16.05 18.39 8.97
N GLU A 25 -17.29 18.38 9.46
CA GLU A 25 -17.89 19.57 10.06
C GLU A 25 -17.17 19.95 11.36
N SER A 26 -17.11 21.26 11.64
CA SER A 26 -16.51 21.77 12.87
C SER A 26 -17.24 21.19 14.09
N GLY A 27 -16.51 20.52 14.98
CA GLY A 27 -17.06 19.86 16.17
C GLY A 27 -17.19 18.33 16.07
N GLN A 28 -17.07 17.76 14.86
CA GLN A 28 -17.08 16.30 14.67
C GLN A 28 -15.72 15.63 14.84
N TYR A 29 -14.68 16.41 15.17
CA TYR A 29 -13.35 15.89 15.46
C TYR A 29 -12.73 16.59 16.68
N LYS A 30 -11.80 15.91 17.32
CA LYS A 30 -10.89 16.46 18.32
C LYS A 30 -9.47 16.08 17.95
N PHE A 31 -8.48 16.88 18.31
CA PHE A 31 -7.09 16.48 18.11
C PHE A 31 -6.61 15.63 19.30
N ALA A 32 -5.85 14.58 18.99
CA ALA A 32 -5.11 13.85 20.00
C ALA A 32 -4.19 14.81 20.75
N LYS A 33 -4.25 14.79 22.08
CA LYS A 33 -3.39 15.63 22.93
C LYS A 33 -2.12 14.88 23.25
N GLY A 34 -0.99 15.57 23.15
CA GLY A 34 0.31 14.99 23.45
C GLY A 34 0.81 14.04 22.37
N GLU A 35 0.30 14.11 21.14
CA GLU A 35 0.71 13.26 20.02
C GLU A 35 0.70 14.02 18.70
N VAL A 36 1.66 13.73 17.84
CA VAL A 36 1.72 14.26 16.47
C VAL A 36 2.17 13.17 15.51
N GLU A 37 1.72 13.26 14.27
CA GLU A 37 2.14 12.37 13.18
C GLU A 37 3.19 13.07 12.31
N ILE A 38 4.24 12.33 11.98
CA ILE A 38 5.33 12.73 11.11
C ILE A 38 5.18 11.95 9.80
N THR A 39 5.22 12.65 8.67
CA THR A 39 5.40 12.04 7.35
C THR A 39 6.84 12.27 6.90
N PHE A 40 7.51 11.19 6.49
CA PHE A 40 8.88 11.25 6.02
C PHE A 40 8.95 11.23 4.49
N VAL A 41 10.11 11.64 3.98
CA VAL A 41 10.49 11.40 2.59
C VAL A 41 10.45 9.91 2.26
N ASP A 42 10.09 9.59 1.03
CA ASP A 42 9.87 8.24 0.50
C ASP A 42 11.12 7.36 0.43
N THR A 43 12.32 7.93 0.55
CA THR A 43 13.57 7.16 0.55
C THR A 43 14.12 6.83 1.95
N VAL A 44 13.34 7.03 3.01
CA VAL A 44 13.81 6.79 4.39
C VAL A 44 13.64 5.33 4.84
N SER A 45 14.66 4.81 5.52
CA SER A 45 14.57 3.53 6.24
C SER A 45 14.03 3.70 7.66
N LYS A 46 13.35 2.67 8.17
CA LYS A 46 12.76 2.67 9.51
C LYS A 46 13.80 2.96 10.60
N ALA A 47 14.92 2.23 10.59
CA ALA A 47 15.96 2.38 11.59
C ALA A 47 16.56 3.79 11.63
N TYR A 48 16.79 4.39 10.46
CA TYR A 48 17.32 5.76 10.36
C TYR A 48 16.32 6.81 10.86
N ALA A 49 15.04 6.67 10.50
CA ALA A 49 13.98 7.56 10.99
C ALA A 49 13.83 7.48 12.52
N GLU A 50 13.81 6.26 13.07
CA GLU A 50 13.70 6.02 14.52
C GLU A 50 14.89 6.60 15.29
N GLU A 51 16.11 6.46 14.76
CA GLU A 51 17.31 7.05 15.32
C GLU A 51 17.22 8.58 15.37
N LYS A 52 16.85 9.23 14.27
CA LYS A 52 16.77 10.71 14.17
C LYS A 52 15.71 11.28 15.11
N VAL A 53 14.53 10.67 15.16
CA VAL A 53 13.43 11.11 16.03
C VAL A 53 13.79 10.92 17.51
N THR A 54 14.42 9.80 17.86
CA THR A 54 14.86 9.54 19.24
C THR A 54 15.96 10.52 19.66
N LYS A 55 16.93 10.82 18.78
CA LYS A 55 17.97 11.84 19.04
C LYS A 55 17.41 13.25 19.21
N ALA A 56 16.28 13.55 18.57
CA ALA A 56 15.54 14.80 18.76
C ALA A 56 14.76 14.86 20.09
N GLY A 57 14.77 13.79 20.89
CA GLY A 57 14.18 13.74 22.23
C GLY A 57 12.72 13.29 22.27
N TYR A 58 12.19 12.75 21.17
CA TYR A 58 10.79 12.31 21.10
C TYR A 58 10.66 10.81 21.31
N LYS A 59 9.61 10.42 22.05
CA LYS A 59 9.25 9.00 22.22
C LYS A 59 8.35 8.56 21.07
N ILE A 60 8.74 7.49 20.39
CA ILE A 60 7.98 6.88 19.31
C ILE A 60 6.83 6.04 19.90
N ILE A 61 5.63 6.22 19.37
CA ILE A 61 4.42 5.46 19.74
C ILE A 61 4.19 4.34 18.73
N SER A 62 4.20 4.67 17.44
CA SER A 62 4.06 3.74 16.33
C SER A 62 4.85 4.22 15.12
N SER A 63 5.24 3.29 14.25
CA SER A 63 5.94 3.58 13.01
C SER A 63 5.45 2.67 11.89
N ASP A 64 4.98 3.28 10.81
CA ASP A 64 4.61 2.62 9.56
C ASP A 64 5.59 3.06 8.45
N ILE A 65 6.76 2.42 8.46
CA ILE A 65 7.86 2.73 7.55
C ILE A 65 8.29 1.43 6.88
N VAL A 66 7.61 1.11 5.79
CA VAL A 66 7.84 -0.07 4.97
C VAL A 66 8.38 0.33 3.59
N PRO A 67 9.24 -0.48 2.97
CA PRO A 67 9.63 -0.25 1.58
C PRO A 67 8.44 -0.47 0.65
N ILE A 68 8.53 0.07 -0.57
CA ILE A 68 7.51 -0.13 -1.57
C ILE A 68 7.40 -1.62 -1.91
N MET A 69 6.17 -2.12 -1.99
CA MET A 69 5.88 -3.52 -2.29
C MET A 69 4.95 -3.65 -3.49
N PHE A 70 5.34 -4.54 -4.40
CA PHE A 70 4.48 -5.10 -5.43
C PHE A 70 4.06 -6.52 -5.08
N MET A 71 2.86 -6.86 -5.52
CA MET A 71 2.30 -8.20 -5.41
C MET A 71 2.02 -8.75 -6.80
N TRP A 72 2.56 -9.91 -7.10
CA TRP A 72 2.39 -10.58 -8.37
C TRP A 72 1.61 -11.89 -8.17
N PRO A 73 0.31 -11.92 -8.50
CA PRO A 73 -0.44 -13.16 -8.58
C PRO A 73 0.01 -13.93 -9.82
N VAL A 74 0.53 -15.14 -9.64
CA VAL A 74 1.00 -15.97 -10.74
C VAL A 74 0.65 -17.43 -10.50
N HIS A 75 0.42 -18.18 -11.58
CA HIS A 75 0.25 -19.62 -11.49
C HIS A 75 1.58 -20.27 -11.07
N ILE A 76 1.56 -21.24 -10.16
CA ILE A 76 2.77 -21.86 -9.60
C ILE A 76 3.71 -22.46 -10.68
N LYS A 77 3.14 -22.89 -11.81
CA LYS A 77 3.88 -23.45 -12.95
C LYS A 77 4.59 -22.39 -13.80
N GLU A 78 4.11 -21.15 -13.74
CA GLU A 78 4.62 -19.99 -14.48
C GLU A 78 5.50 -19.10 -13.58
N MET A 79 5.61 -19.45 -12.30
CA MET A 79 6.34 -18.68 -11.32
C MET A 79 7.86 -18.83 -11.53
N ASP A 80 8.46 -17.80 -12.13
CA ASP A 80 9.91 -17.58 -12.13
C ASP A 80 10.20 -16.21 -11.51
N VAL A 81 10.86 -16.22 -10.35
CA VAL A 81 11.17 -15.01 -9.60
C VAL A 81 12.60 -14.50 -9.83
N SER A 82 13.41 -15.25 -10.59
CA SER A 82 14.86 -14.96 -10.76
C SER A 82 15.12 -13.58 -11.38
N VAL A 83 14.22 -13.12 -12.25
CA VAL A 83 14.29 -11.78 -12.85
C VAL A 83 14.20 -10.68 -11.80
N PHE A 84 13.39 -10.86 -10.75
CA PHE A 84 13.26 -9.90 -9.66
C PHE A 84 14.41 -10.02 -8.67
N GLU A 85 14.86 -11.24 -8.36
CA GLU A 85 15.97 -11.48 -7.42
C GLU A 85 17.30 -10.90 -7.91
N SER A 86 17.46 -10.75 -9.22
CA SER A 86 18.65 -10.15 -9.85
C SER A 86 18.56 -8.64 -10.05
N ASP A 87 17.41 -8.03 -9.78
CA ASP A 87 17.18 -6.60 -9.97
C ASP A 87 17.77 -5.78 -8.80
N SER A 88 18.60 -4.79 -9.12
CA SER A 88 19.25 -3.94 -8.11
C SER A 88 18.28 -3.11 -7.26
N LEU A 89 17.06 -2.88 -7.74
CA LEU A 89 16.01 -2.17 -7.03
C LEU A 89 15.26 -3.06 -6.04
N VAL A 90 15.40 -4.38 -6.14
CA VAL A 90 14.69 -5.35 -5.30
C VAL A 90 15.53 -5.66 -4.07
N HIS A 91 14.90 -5.60 -2.90
CA HIS A 91 15.51 -5.99 -1.63
C HIS A 91 15.27 -7.46 -1.34
N THR A 92 14.03 -7.91 -1.50
CA THR A 92 13.66 -9.30 -1.25
C THR A 92 12.39 -9.69 -2.00
N VAL A 93 12.36 -10.96 -2.42
CA VAL A 93 11.22 -11.59 -3.05
C VAL A 93 10.77 -12.74 -2.16
N ILE A 94 9.48 -12.79 -1.83
CA ILE A 94 8.89 -13.90 -1.09
C ILE A 94 7.72 -14.49 -1.90
N ALA A 95 7.93 -15.71 -2.37
CA ALA A 95 6.88 -16.55 -2.91
C ALA A 95 6.49 -17.61 -1.87
N LYS A 96 5.23 -17.61 -1.44
CA LYS A 96 4.70 -18.64 -0.53
C LYS A 96 3.55 -19.39 -1.22
N PRO A 97 3.83 -20.50 -1.91
CA PRO A 97 2.76 -21.32 -2.46
C PRO A 97 1.89 -21.87 -1.32
N ARG A 98 0.57 -21.86 -1.53
CA ARG A 98 -0.36 -22.50 -0.61
C ARG A 98 -0.51 -23.96 -1.01
N ALA A 99 -0.40 -24.87 -0.06
CA ALA A 99 -0.77 -26.26 -0.29
C ALA A 99 -2.30 -26.36 -0.37
N TYR A 100 -2.80 -27.18 -1.28
CA TYR A 100 -4.20 -27.60 -1.29
C TYR A 100 -4.47 -28.50 -0.09
N ASP A 101 -5.27 -28.03 0.87
CA ASP A 101 -5.72 -28.83 2.00
C ASP A 101 -7.04 -29.50 1.66
N SER A 102 -6.96 -30.75 1.21
CA SER A 102 -8.16 -31.55 0.89
C SER A 102 -9.04 -31.76 2.10
N THR A 103 -8.46 -31.91 3.30
CA THR A 103 -9.21 -32.21 4.52
C THR A 103 -10.08 -31.02 4.91
N ALA A 104 -9.52 -29.81 4.92
CA ALA A 104 -10.27 -28.59 5.20
C ALA A 104 -11.42 -28.36 4.19
N VAL A 105 -11.21 -28.72 2.92
CA VAL A 105 -12.26 -28.61 1.89
C VAL A 105 -13.38 -29.62 2.12
N GLU A 106 -13.06 -30.88 2.45
CA GLU A 106 -14.07 -31.89 2.79
C GLU A 106 -14.87 -31.50 4.05
N GLU A 107 -14.20 -31.00 5.09
CA GLU A 107 -14.87 -30.51 6.30
C GLU A 107 -15.84 -29.36 6.00
N MET A 108 -15.45 -28.44 5.11
CA MET A 108 -16.32 -27.36 4.66
C MET A 108 -17.54 -27.89 3.91
N ILE A 109 -17.36 -28.83 2.98
CA ILE A 109 -18.43 -29.46 2.19
C ILE A 109 -19.47 -30.09 3.12
N VAL A 110 -19.02 -30.86 4.12
CA VAL A 110 -19.89 -31.49 5.12
C VAL A 110 -20.59 -30.42 5.97
N ARG A 111 -19.85 -29.43 6.48
CA ARG A 111 -20.40 -28.37 7.34
C ARG A 111 -21.47 -27.53 6.64
N GLN A 112 -21.31 -27.28 5.34
CA GLN A 112 -22.27 -26.51 4.54
C GLN A 112 -23.37 -27.38 3.92
N ASN A 113 -23.36 -28.70 4.17
CA ASN A 113 -24.32 -29.66 3.61
C ASN A 113 -24.46 -29.54 2.08
N MET A 114 -23.32 -29.36 1.39
CA MET A 114 -23.30 -29.18 -0.06
C MET A 114 -23.77 -30.45 -0.78
N ASN A 115 -24.56 -30.27 -1.82
CA ASN A 115 -24.94 -31.37 -2.71
C ASN A 115 -23.74 -31.82 -3.58
N LYS A 116 -23.93 -32.90 -4.35
CA LYS A 116 -22.86 -33.52 -5.13
C LYS A 116 -22.19 -32.57 -6.13
N GLU A 117 -22.97 -31.74 -6.82
CA GLU A 117 -22.43 -30.81 -7.82
C GLU A 117 -21.71 -29.64 -7.14
N GLU A 118 -22.30 -29.06 -6.08
CA GLU A 118 -21.66 -28.01 -5.28
C GLU A 118 -20.32 -28.47 -4.68
N ALA A 119 -20.28 -29.70 -4.15
CA ALA A 119 -19.07 -30.29 -3.60
C ALA A 119 -17.99 -30.51 -4.67
N LYS A 120 -18.37 -30.84 -5.91
CA LYS A 120 -17.44 -30.98 -7.03
C LYS A 120 -16.87 -29.63 -7.44
N GLU A 121 -17.72 -28.61 -7.58
CA GLU A 121 -17.31 -27.25 -7.91
C GLU A 121 -16.39 -26.66 -6.84
N ALA A 122 -16.70 -26.88 -5.56
CA ALA A 122 -15.85 -26.44 -4.45
C ALA A 122 -14.44 -27.04 -4.55
N ARG A 123 -14.31 -28.35 -4.75
CA ARG A 123 -13.00 -29.01 -4.88
C ARG A 123 -12.18 -28.43 -6.03
N ILE A 124 -12.81 -28.21 -7.19
CA ILE A 124 -12.16 -27.62 -8.37
C ILE A 124 -11.68 -26.21 -8.03
N ARG A 125 -12.58 -25.35 -7.53
CA ARG A 125 -12.26 -23.96 -7.20
C ARG A 125 -11.13 -23.85 -6.18
N PHE A 126 -11.17 -24.62 -5.09
CA PHE A 126 -10.12 -24.56 -4.07
C PHE A 126 -8.79 -25.12 -4.58
N ARG A 127 -8.83 -26.09 -5.50
CA ARG A 127 -7.62 -26.57 -6.18
C ARG A 127 -7.03 -25.48 -7.07
N GLU A 128 -7.83 -24.88 -7.94
CA GLU A 128 -7.39 -23.78 -8.82
C GLU A 128 -6.83 -22.60 -8.02
N MET A 129 -7.50 -22.21 -6.92
CA MET A 129 -7.00 -21.16 -6.03
C MET A 129 -5.67 -21.52 -5.35
N SER A 130 -5.41 -22.80 -5.09
CA SER A 130 -4.12 -23.25 -4.53
C SER A 130 -2.97 -23.18 -5.54
N GLU A 131 -3.30 -23.18 -6.84
CA GLU A 131 -2.30 -23.06 -7.91
C GLU A 131 -1.84 -21.62 -8.12
N ILE A 132 -2.55 -20.63 -7.56
CA ILE A 132 -2.13 -19.22 -7.57
C ILE A 132 -1.21 -18.93 -6.38
N VAL A 133 0.00 -18.47 -6.70
CA VAL A 133 0.98 -17.97 -5.73
C VAL A 133 0.97 -16.46 -5.75
N TRP A 134 0.92 -15.85 -4.58
CA TRP A 134 1.05 -14.41 -4.40
C TRP A 134 2.49 -14.09 -4.05
N VAL A 135 3.27 -13.73 -5.07
CA VAL A 135 4.68 -13.32 -4.89
C VAL A 135 4.71 -11.89 -4.38
N ARG A 136 5.46 -11.65 -3.32
CA ARG A 136 5.69 -10.31 -2.75
C ARG A 136 7.08 -9.86 -3.13
N ILE A 137 7.18 -8.70 -3.76
CA ILE A 137 8.44 -8.10 -4.21
C ILE A 137 8.58 -6.79 -3.46
N TRP A 138 9.52 -6.73 -2.51
CA TRP A 138 9.84 -5.49 -1.83
C TRP A 138 11.05 -4.83 -2.47
N LEU A 139 10.92 -3.55 -2.73
CA LEU A 139 12.00 -2.72 -3.25
C LEU A 139 12.94 -2.28 -2.12
N GLN A 140 14.08 -1.72 -2.50
CA GLN A 140 15.01 -1.10 -1.56
C GLN A 140 14.41 0.16 -0.93
N TYR A 141 14.84 0.50 0.29
CA TYR A 141 14.33 1.67 1.00
C TYR A 141 14.66 3.01 0.32
N TRP A 142 15.66 3.05 -0.55
CA TRP A 142 16.04 4.25 -1.29
C TRP A 142 15.23 4.45 -2.58
N VAL A 143 14.34 3.52 -2.93
CA VAL A 143 13.47 3.65 -4.10
C VAL A 143 12.29 4.58 -3.78
N ASP A 144 12.22 5.67 -4.52
CA ASP A 144 11.12 6.65 -4.51
C ASP A 144 9.90 6.17 -5.33
N GLU A 145 8.77 6.89 -5.19
CA GLU A 145 7.53 6.56 -5.91
C GLU A 145 7.70 6.61 -7.43
N GLU A 146 8.46 7.59 -7.95
CA GLU A 146 8.70 7.73 -9.38
C GLU A 146 9.46 6.53 -9.95
N THR A 147 10.52 6.09 -9.26
CA THR A 147 11.34 4.93 -9.64
C THR A 147 10.54 3.65 -9.52
N ALA A 148 9.72 3.49 -8.48
CA ALA A 148 8.82 2.34 -8.35
C ALA A 148 7.79 2.30 -9.48
N SER A 149 7.27 3.45 -9.90
CA SER A 149 6.36 3.56 -11.05
C SER A 149 7.03 3.13 -12.36
N ARG A 150 8.28 3.57 -12.59
CA ARG A 150 9.08 3.11 -13.74
C ARG A 150 9.34 1.60 -13.71
N PHE A 151 9.74 1.07 -12.55
CA PHE A 151 9.93 -0.37 -12.33
C PHE A 151 8.64 -1.14 -12.69
N HIS A 152 7.48 -0.70 -12.18
CA HIS A 152 6.21 -1.32 -12.51
C HIS A 152 5.93 -1.35 -14.01
N MET A 153 6.11 -0.21 -14.70
CA MET A 153 5.87 -0.11 -16.14
C MET A 153 6.82 -1.01 -16.95
N GLU A 154 8.10 -1.05 -16.57
CA GLU A 154 9.09 -1.91 -17.25
C GLU A 154 8.72 -3.39 -17.15
N TYR A 155 8.30 -3.86 -15.98
CA TYR A 155 7.91 -5.26 -15.80
C TYR A 155 6.55 -5.57 -16.41
N LYS A 156 5.64 -4.59 -16.44
CA LYS A 156 4.38 -4.71 -17.17
C LYS A 156 4.60 -4.94 -18.67
N ASP A 157 5.54 -4.21 -19.27
CA ASP A 157 5.90 -4.38 -20.69
C ASP A 157 6.55 -5.74 -20.98
N LYS A 158 7.18 -6.34 -19.97
CA LYS A 158 7.72 -7.73 -20.02
C LYS A 158 6.66 -8.81 -19.75
N GLY A 159 5.40 -8.43 -19.50
CA GLY A 159 4.28 -9.35 -19.30
C GLY A 159 4.00 -9.74 -17.84
N PHE A 160 4.59 -9.04 -16.87
CA PHE A 160 4.31 -9.27 -15.45
C PHE A 160 3.19 -8.36 -14.95
N ASP A 161 2.15 -8.93 -14.35
CA ASP A 161 1.04 -8.19 -13.76
C ASP A 161 1.31 -7.84 -12.28
N LEU A 162 2.15 -6.83 -12.07
CA LEU A 162 2.53 -6.39 -10.73
C LEU A 162 1.48 -5.42 -10.16
N ASN A 163 0.87 -5.79 -9.05
CA ASN A 163 -0.07 -4.94 -8.33
C ASN A 163 0.65 -4.15 -7.23
N PRO A 164 0.65 -2.80 -7.25
CA PRO A 164 1.18 -2.01 -6.15
C PRO A 164 0.31 -2.22 -4.90
N GLN A 165 0.94 -2.46 -3.74
CA GLN A 165 0.24 -2.68 -2.48
C GLN A 165 0.65 -1.71 -1.38
N MET A 166 1.92 -1.31 -1.35
CA MET A 166 2.45 -0.40 -0.31
C MET A 166 3.18 0.77 -0.97
N ILE A 167 2.42 1.73 -1.50
CA ILE A 167 2.90 3.07 -1.90
C ILE A 167 2.24 4.11 -0.99
N VAL A 168 2.20 3.81 0.31
CA VAL A 168 1.62 4.70 1.31
C VAL A 168 2.72 5.60 1.87
N PRO A 169 2.39 6.84 2.30
CA PRO A 169 3.35 7.69 2.97
C PRO A 169 3.99 6.97 4.16
N LYS A 170 5.30 7.16 4.32
CA LYS A 170 6.02 6.61 5.47
C LYS A 170 5.71 7.49 6.68
N THR A 171 5.08 6.94 7.70
CA THR A 171 4.62 7.73 8.84
C THR A 171 5.12 7.21 10.19
N MET A 172 5.13 8.10 11.17
CA MET A 172 5.42 7.77 12.57
C MET A 172 4.62 8.66 13.49
N VAL A 173 4.05 8.08 14.54
CA VAL A 173 3.39 8.83 15.61
C VAL A 173 4.35 8.94 16.78
N VAL A 174 4.51 10.16 17.30
CA VAL A 174 5.38 10.45 18.43
C VAL A 174 4.63 11.13 19.55
N LYS A 175 5.09 10.87 20.78
CA LYS A 175 4.57 11.48 21.99
C LYS A 175 5.18 12.87 22.19
N THR A 176 4.33 13.83 22.51
CA THR A 176 4.66 15.20 22.90
C THR A 176 4.10 15.51 24.29
N ILE A 177 4.42 16.68 24.83
CA ILE A 177 3.76 17.20 26.04
C ILE A 177 2.42 17.81 25.60
N PRO A 178 1.29 17.47 26.26
CA PRO A 178 0.00 18.09 25.95
C PRO A 178 0.06 19.62 25.97
N GLY A 179 -0.40 20.27 24.90
CA GLY A 179 -0.33 21.73 24.74
C GLY A 179 0.99 22.26 24.16
N LYS A 180 1.96 21.38 23.87
CA LYS A 180 3.25 21.71 23.25
C LYS A 180 3.41 21.10 21.86
N GLU A 181 2.34 20.60 21.25
CA GLU A 181 2.34 19.96 19.94
C GLU A 181 2.89 20.90 18.86
N ASN A 182 2.51 22.18 18.84
CA ASN A 182 3.04 23.17 17.89
C ASN A 182 4.55 23.40 18.02
N GLU A 183 5.09 23.30 19.24
CA GLU A 183 6.54 23.39 19.48
C GLU A 183 7.23 22.14 18.93
N ALA A 184 6.69 20.97 19.26
CA ALA A 184 7.17 19.70 18.77
C ALA A 184 7.17 19.61 17.23
N MET A 185 6.08 20.04 16.58
CA MET A 185 5.97 20.07 15.12
C MET A 185 7.04 20.97 14.50
N ARG A 186 7.35 22.13 15.10
CA ARG A 186 8.41 23.02 14.59
C ARG A 186 9.79 22.40 14.71
N ASP A 187 10.05 21.64 15.78
CA ASP A 187 11.34 20.98 15.97
C ASP A 187 11.50 19.75 15.07
N LEU A 188 10.47 18.92 14.96
CA LEU A 188 10.45 17.73 14.11
C LEU A 188 10.59 18.09 12.62
N ARG A 189 10.00 19.21 12.16
CA ARG A 189 10.16 19.72 10.79
C ARG A 189 11.60 20.15 10.44
N LYS A 190 12.48 20.32 11.43
CA LYS A 190 13.91 20.63 11.17
C LYS A 190 14.71 19.38 10.79
N LEU A 191 14.15 18.18 10.99
CA LEU A 191 14.81 16.95 10.59
C LEU A 191 14.75 16.83 9.05
N GLU A 192 15.92 16.64 8.42
CA GLU A 192 16.09 16.58 6.96
C GLU A 192 15.24 15.49 6.27
N ILE A 193 14.84 14.47 7.02
CA ILE A 193 14.05 13.34 6.54
C ILE A 193 12.53 13.57 6.62
N VAL A 194 12.10 14.69 7.21
CA VAL A 194 10.69 14.98 7.47
C VAL A 194 10.13 15.84 6.35
N GLU A 195 9.09 15.34 5.69
CA GLU A 195 8.34 16.07 4.67
C GLU A 195 7.26 16.94 5.33
N SER A 196 6.52 16.36 6.28
CA SER A 196 5.49 17.11 7.01
C SER A 196 5.26 16.57 8.42
N VAL A 197 4.62 17.40 9.25
CA VAL A 197 4.16 17.00 10.58
C VAL A 197 2.76 17.56 10.77
N ALA A 198 1.84 16.73 11.25
CA ALA A 198 0.43 17.02 11.38
C ALA A 198 -0.11 16.65 12.77
N PHE A 199 -1.21 17.31 13.14
CA PHE A 199 -2.02 16.87 14.27
C PHE A 199 -2.82 15.62 13.89
N ILE A 200 -3.03 14.73 14.87
CA ILE A 200 -3.86 13.55 14.68
C ILE A 200 -5.31 13.91 15.01
N ALA A 201 -6.18 13.85 14.02
CA ALA A 201 -7.62 14.05 14.22
C ALA A 201 -8.27 12.74 14.69
N LEU A 202 -9.01 12.82 15.79
CA LEU A 202 -9.88 11.79 16.32
C LEU A 202 -11.31 12.13 15.89
N ILE A 203 -11.90 11.27 15.07
CA ILE A 203 -13.29 11.42 14.64
C ILE A 203 -14.17 10.95 15.81
N ASN A 204 -15.13 11.78 16.22
CA ASN A 204 -16.11 11.36 17.22
C ASN A 204 -17.10 10.42 16.52
N GLU A 205 -17.16 9.16 16.93
CA GLU A 205 -18.28 8.26 16.60
C GLU A 205 -19.56 8.64 17.36
#